data_AF-A0A1V6QS04-F1
#
_entry.id   AF-A0A1V6QS04-F1
#
_cell.length_a   1.000
_cell.length_b   1.000
_cell.length_c   1.000
_cell.angle_alpha   90.00
_cell.angle_beta   90.00
_cell.angle_gamma   90.00
#
_symmetry.space_group_name_H-M   'P 1'
#
loop_
_entity.id
_entity.type
_entity.pdbx_description
1 polymer ?
#
loop_
_entity_poly.entity_id
_entity_poly.type
_entity_poly.pdbx_seq_one_letter_code
_entity_poly.pdbx_strand_id
1 'polypeptide(L)'
;MAARASLSYNDYTVGWICALPLEMAAAKLMLDATHPSLPRPPTDQNTYILGHIGDHNIVIACLPSGAYGTVSAATVAMQLLSSFHSIRFGLMVGIGGGVPSSNADIRLGDIVVSQPADTSGGVIQYDLGKALSGGRFQRIGMLNRPPKVLLTALATLQAHHITEDSQVLKFISDAQNKMTSRTATTNFKRPTKEDLLYQTDYDHGASNTCVNCDRSKLTLRPPRHYEEPVVHYGLIASANQVVKNGTQRDQLARDLGVLCVEMEAAGLMNDFPCVVIRGICDYADSHKNEEWQGYAAAVAAAYAKELVLLVPIDQIEITPTARDIHVDPRLVLDLHESATKKRNMNDDDSEGSILCSDISARKKPRLHFSRSSDPEESDSTDYDGNSIFDESNQENTHNIFEPPDASQGTENYASVSERPTAGDITSENDSSDWYESSPLEGLCSKNNT
;
A
#
# COMPACT_ATOMS: atom_id res chain seq x y z
N MET A 1 43.33 -2.61 -1.54
CA MET A 1 41.88 -2.46 -1.33
C MET A 1 41.21 -3.71 -1.88
N ALA A 2 40.28 -4.33 -1.15
CA ALA A 2 39.44 -5.36 -1.76
C ALA A 2 38.53 -4.68 -2.80
N ALA A 3 38.42 -5.26 -3.99
CA ALA A 3 37.41 -4.81 -4.95
C ALA A 3 36.03 -5.06 -4.34
N ARG A 4 35.21 -4.01 -4.21
CA ARG A 4 33.78 -4.21 -3.91
C ARG A 4 33.21 -5.08 -5.04
N ALA A 5 32.58 -6.20 -4.67
CA ALA A 5 31.91 -7.05 -5.64
C ALA A 5 30.88 -6.23 -6.42
N SER A 6 30.87 -6.38 -7.75
CA SER A 6 29.88 -5.71 -8.59
C SER A 6 28.52 -6.36 -8.38
N LEU A 7 27.57 -5.59 -7.85
CA LEU A 7 26.18 -6.04 -7.71
C LEU A 7 25.55 -6.31 -9.09
N SER A 8 24.56 -7.20 -9.10
CA SER A 8 23.80 -7.69 -10.24
C SER A 8 22.30 -7.58 -9.97
N TYR A 9 21.47 -7.90 -10.96
CA TYR A 9 20.01 -7.93 -10.82
C TYR A 9 19.50 -8.93 -9.76
N ASN A 10 20.28 -9.97 -9.44
CA ASN A 10 19.88 -11.02 -8.50
C ASN A 10 20.23 -10.69 -7.04
N ASP A 11 21.00 -9.62 -6.79
CA ASP A 11 21.38 -9.20 -5.44
C ASP A 11 20.28 -8.36 -4.76
N TYR A 12 19.24 -7.96 -5.49
CA TYR A 12 18.12 -7.15 -4.98
C TYR A 12 16.93 -8.03 -4.62
N THR A 13 16.45 -7.89 -3.38
CA THR A 13 15.40 -8.74 -2.79
C THR A 13 14.14 -7.96 -2.40
N VAL A 14 14.22 -6.62 -2.35
CA VAL A 14 13.09 -5.74 -2.01
C VAL A 14 12.80 -4.80 -3.17
N GLY A 15 11.55 -4.81 -3.65
CA GLY A 15 11.05 -3.84 -4.62
C GLY A 15 10.33 -2.69 -3.92
N TRP A 16 10.51 -1.46 -4.39
CA TRP A 16 9.82 -0.27 -3.88
C TRP A 16 9.24 0.51 -5.05
N ILE A 17 7.91 0.63 -5.10
CA ILE A 17 7.20 1.36 -6.15
C ILE A 17 6.65 2.66 -5.58
N CYS A 18 6.84 3.74 -6.34
CA CYS A 18 6.32 5.08 -6.08
C CYS A 18 5.45 5.52 -7.27
N ALA A 19 4.36 6.24 -7.02
CA ALA A 19 3.51 6.82 -8.07
C ALA A 19 4.08 8.14 -8.63
N LEU A 20 4.71 8.94 -7.76
CA LEU A 20 5.15 10.30 -8.09
C LEU A 20 6.67 10.49 -7.93
N PRO A 21 7.31 11.38 -8.73
CA PRO A 21 8.73 11.71 -8.57
C PRO A 21 9.09 12.25 -7.17
N LEU A 22 8.15 12.91 -6.50
CA LEU A 22 8.29 13.41 -5.12
C LEU A 22 8.43 12.25 -4.11
N GLU A 23 7.65 11.19 -4.29
CA GLU A 23 7.69 9.97 -3.48
C GLU A 23 8.96 9.17 -3.75
N MET A 24 9.37 9.04 -5.02
CA MET A 24 10.66 8.43 -5.39
C MET A 24 11.84 9.20 -4.79
N ALA A 25 11.76 10.54 -4.73
CA ALA A 25 12.77 11.36 -4.07
C ALA A 25 12.81 11.12 -2.55
N ALA A 26 11.65 11.01 -1.88
CA ALA A 26 11.58 10.63 -0.46
C ALA A 26 12.19 9.24 -0.21
N ALA A 27 11.81 8.23 -1.03
CA ALA A 27 12.35 6.88 -0.96
C ALA A 27 13.88 6.83 -1.14
N LYS A 28 14.41 7.58 -2.13
CA LYS A 28 15.86 7.69 -2.37
C LYS A 28 16.63 8.19 -1.14
N LEU A 29 16.07 9.14 -0.40
CA LEU A 29 16.73 9.74 0.77
C LEU A 29 16.82 8.78 1.96
N MET A 30 15.92 7.80 2.02
CA MET A 30 15.88 6.78 3.07
C MET A 30 16.95 5.70 2.91
N LEU A 31 17.44 5.47 1.68
CA LEU A 31 18.59 4.60 1.42
C LEU A 31 19.81 5.01 2.27
N ASP A 32 20.50 4.03 2.84
CA ASP A 32 21.75 4.25 3.57
C ASP A 32 22.91 4.53 2.62
N ALA A 33 22.95 3.85 1.47
CA ALA A 33 23.69 4.31 0.29
C ALA A 33 22.96 3.96 -1.02
N THR A 34 23.24 4.76 -2.06
CA THR A 34 22.85 4.49 -3.45
C THR A 34 23.92 3.64 -4.14
N HIS A 35 23.51 2.66 -4.94
CA HIS A 35 24.36 1.82 -5.77
C HIS A 35 24.46 2.38 -7.21
N PRO A 36 25.53 2.05 -7.96
CA PRO A 36 25.59 2.36 -9.39
C PRO A 36 24.45 1.71 -10.16
N SER A 37 23.94 2.38 -11.19
CA SER A 37 22.93 1.84 -12.10
C SER A 37 23.45 0.60 -12.84
N LEU A 38 22.58 -0.39 -13.03
CA LEU A 38 22.86 -1.58 -13.83
C LEU A 38 22.48 -1.38 -15.32
N PRO A 39 23.09 -2.11 -16.26
CA PRO A 39 22.77 -2.00 -17.69
C PRO A 39 21.34 -2.49 -18.01
N ARG A 40 20.42 -1.54 -18.23
CA ARG A 40 18.99 -1.77 -18.48
C ARG A 40 18.76 -2.84 -19.59
N PRO A 41 17.99 -3.92 -19.32
CA PRO A 41 17.58 -4.87 -20.34
C PRO A 41 16.77 -4.18 -21.45
N PRO A 42 16.94 -4.52 -22.74
CA PRO A 42 16.23 -3.86 -23.84
C PRO A 42 14.69 -3.91 -23.73
N THR A 43 14.16 -4.92 -23.03
CA THR A 43 12.73 -5.19 -22.82
C THR A 43 12.12 -4.43 -21.64
N ASP A 44 12.93 -3.86 -20.76
CA ASP A 44 12.49 -3.16 -19.55
C ASP A 44 12.59 -1.65 -19.77
N GLN A 45 11.48 -0.93 -19.74
CA GLN A 45 11.38 0.50 -20.01
C GLN A 45 11.50 1.36 -18.74
N ASN A 46 11.52 0.75 -17.56
CA ASN A 46 11.64 1.46 -16.30
C ASN A 46 13.03 2.10 -16.14
N THR A 47 13.09 3.14 -15.29
CA THR A 47 14.34 3.66 -14.72
C THR A 47 14.34 3.38 -13.22
N TYR A 48 15.46 2.86 -12.72
CA TYR A 48 15.58 2.42 -11.33
C TYR A 48 16.60 3.24 -10.55
N ILE A 49 16.30 3.47 -9.27
CA ILE A 49 17.28 3.85 -8.27
C ILE A 49 17.59 2.60 -7.45
N LEU A 50 18.88 2.30 -7.31
CA LEU A 50 19.36 1.12 -6.59
C LEU A 50 20.08 1.56 -5.31
N GLY A 51 19.99 0.77 -4.24
CA GLY A 51 20.68 1.05 -2.99
C GLY A 51 20.44 -0.02 -1.93
N HIS A 52 20.71 0.31 -0.67
CA HIS A 52 20.36 -0.53 0.46
C HIS A 52 19.77 0.25 1.64
N ILE A 53 19.05 -0.47 2.50
CA ILE A 53 18.64 -0.05 3.85
C ILE A 53 19.00 -1.19 4.79
N GLY A 54 19.87 -0.92 5.77
CA GLY A 54 20.51 -2.00 6.55
C GLY A 54 21.16 -3.02 5.62
N ASP A 55 20.85 -4.30 5.83
CA ASP A 55 21.35 -5.42 5.01
C ASP A 55 20.50 -5.70 3.75
N HIS A 56 19.44 -4.92 3.49
CA HIS A 56 18.52 -5.14 2.37
C HIS A 56 18.90 -4.33 1.14
N ASN A 57 19.18 -5.01 0.01
CA ASN A 57 19.33 -4.37 -1.29
C ASN A 57 17.95 -4.06 -1.90
N ILE A 58 17.69 -2.77 -2.19
CA ILE A 58 16.42 -2.25 -2.66
C ILE A 58 16.53 -1.73 -4.10
N VAL A 59 15.55 -2.12 -4.93
CA VAL A 59 15.27 -1.48 -6.22
C VAL A 59 14.04 -0.60 -6.10
N ILE A 60 14.22 0.72 -6.32
CA ILE A 60 13.15 1.70 -6.34
C ILE A 60 12.79 2.00 -7.80
N ALA A 61 11.49 1.96 -8.12
CA ALA A 61 10.91 2.39 -9.39
C ALA A 61 9.84 3.46 -9.16
N CYS A 62 9.65 4.32 -10.16
CA CYS A 62 8.55 5.29 -10.21
C CYS A 62 7.68 5.02 -11.43
N LEU A 63 6.38 5.29 -11.31
CA LEU A 63 5.50 5.35 -12.49
C LEU A 63 5.99 6.42 -13.48
N PRO A 64 5.78 6.24 -14.81
CA PRO A 64 6.15 7.23 -15.80
C PRO A 64 5.47 8.58 -15.55
N SER A 65 6.20 9.69 -15.73
CA SER A 65 5.66 11.04 -15.52
C SER A 65 4.39 11.27 -16.33
N GLY A 66 3.31 11.67 -15.64
CA GLY A 66 1.99 11.88 -16.26
C GLY A 66 1.12 10.61 -16.37
N ALA A 67 1.64 9.43 -16.03
CA ALA A 67 0.88 8.19 -15.90
C ALA A 67 0.65 7.83 -14.43
N TYR A 68 -0.58 7.50 -14.09
CA TYR A 68 -1.03 7.13 -12.74
C TYR A 68 -2.08 6.01 -12.82
N GLY A 69 -2.54 5.51 -11.68
CA GLY A 69 -3.57 4.47 -11.66
C GLY A 69 -3.03 3.05 -11.76
N THR A 70 -3.94 2.09 -11.60
CA THR A 70 -3.64 0.67 -11.38
C THR A 70 -2.85 0.02 -12.52
N VAL A 71 -3.17 0.36 -13.77
CA VAL A 71 -2.52 -0.22 -14.97
C VAL A 71 -1.06 0.22 -15.10
N SER A 72 -0.76 1.48 -14.78
CA SER A 72 0.61 2.02 -14.79
C SER A 72 1.47 1.32 -13.72
N ALA A 73 0.93 1.19 -12.51
CA ALA A 73 1.58 0.49 -11.41
C ALA A 73 1.86 -0.99 -11.73
N ALA A 74 0.86 -1.72 -12.25
CA ALA A 74 1.01 -3.11 -12.68
C ALA A 74 2.12 -3.27 -13.72
N THR A 75 2.16 -2.38 -14.73
CA THR A 75 3.15 -2.42 -15.81
C THR A 75 4.58 -2.22 -15.28
N VAL A 76 4.78 -1.25 -14.39
CA VAL A 76 6.07 -1.00 -13.73
C VAL A 76 6.50 -2.20 -12.89
N ALA A 77 5.59 -2.75 -12.08
CA ALA A 77 5.86 -3.90 -11.21
C ALA A 77 6.25 -5.16 -12.01
N MET A 78 5.55 -5.45 -13.10
CA MET A 78 5.83 -6.61 -13.94
C MET A 78 7.16 -6.49 -14.68
N GLN A 79 7.54 -5.30 -15.15
CA GLN A 79 8.87 -5.07 -15.72
C GLN A 79 9.98 -5.17 -14.65
N LEU A 80 9.73 -4.67 -13.43
CA LEU A 80 10.63 -4.82 -12.29
C LEU A 80 10.86 -6.30 -11.95
N LEU A 81 9.80 -7.10 -11.79
CA LEU A 81 9.94 -8.54 -11.55
C LEU A 81 10.56 -9.29 -12.75
N SER A 82 10.36 -8.82 -13.98
CA SER A 82 10.99 -9.39 -15.17
C SER A 82 12.50 -9.24 -15.16
N SER A 83 13.02 -8.11 -14.66
CA SER A 83 14.46 -7.82 -14.56
C SER A 83 15.08 -8.36 -13.26
N PHE A 84 14.49 -8.04 -12.11
CA PHE A 84 14.99 -8.39 -10.78
C PHE A 84 14.32 -9.67 -10.30
N HIS A 85 14.94 -10.81 -10.62
CA HIS A 85 14.35 -12.14 -10.41
C HIS A 85 14.30 -12.56 -8.93
N SER A 86 15.15 -11.97 -8.09
CA SER A 86 15.32 -12.36 -6.67
C SER A 86 14.46 -11.57 -5.68
N ILE A 87 13.58 -10.68 -6.18
CA ILE A 87 12.62 -9.93 -5.36
C ILE A 87 11.70 -10.89 -4.61
N ARG A 88 11.58 -10.72 -3.29
CA ARG A 88 10.76 -11.56 -2.40
C ARG A 88 9.47 -10.85 -1.99
N PHE A 89 9.54 -9.54 -1.76
CA PHE A 89 8.38 -8.71 -1.48
C PHE A 89 8.57 -7.29 -2.03
N GLY A 90 7.45 -6.60 -2.12
CA GLY A 90 7.35 -5.22 -2.55
C GLY A 90 6.90 -4.26 -1.44
N LEU A 91 7.10 -2.98 -1.68
CA LEU A 91 6.50 -1.86 -0.96
C LEU A 91 5.83 -0.96 -1.99
N MET A 92 4.58 -0.57 -1.78
CA MET A 92 3.96 0.55 -2.51
C MET A 92 3.88 1.73 -1.54
N VAL A 93 4.75 2.73 -1.74
CA VAL A 93 4.91 3.83 -0.77
C VAL A 93 4.69 5.16 -1.47
N GLY A 94 3.82 5.98 -0.90
CA GLY A 94 3.49 7.27 -1.47
C GLY A 94 2.57 8.10 -0.59
N ILE A 95 1.87 9.04 -1.22
CA ILE A 95 0.86 9.89 -0.56
C ILE A 95 -0.55 9.32 -0.79
N GLY A 96 -1.49 9.70 0.06
CA GLY A 96 -2.90 9.35 -0.08
C GLY A 96 -3.84 10.37 0.58
N GLY A 97 -5.12 10.31 0.20
CA GLY A 97 -6.16 11.07 0.87
C GLY A 97 -6.57 10.37 2.17
N GLY A 98 -6.63 11.10 3.27
CA GLY A 98 -7.07 10.59 4.58
C GLY A 98 -8.59 10.48 4.63
N VAL A 99 -9.07 9.47 5.36
CA VAL A 99 -10.50 9.22 5.60
C VAL A 99 -10.76 9.26 7.11
N PRO A 100 -10.94 10.45 7.73
CA PRO A 100 -11.25 10.56 9.15
C PRO A 100 -12.61 9.97 9.46
N SER A 101 -12.75 9.35 10.63
CA SER A 101 -14.02 8.79 11.12
C SER A 101 -14.12 8.90 12.65
N SER A 102 -15.26 8.54 13.22
CA SER A 102 -15.42 8.40 14.68
C SER A 102 -14.45 7.40 15.31
N ASN A 103 -13.95 6.45 14.52
CA ASN A 103 -13.11 5.34 14.98
C ASN A 103 -11.61 5.60 14.71
N ALA A 104 -11.28 6.58 13.86
CA ALA A 104 -9.92 6.93 13.49
C ALA A 104 -9.80 8.43 13.16
N ASP A 105 -9.14 9.17 14.04
CA ASP A 105 -8.78 10.58 13.84
C ASP A 105 -7.54 10.69 12.94
N ILE A 106 -7.72 10.41 11.66
CA ILE A 106 -6.71 10.58 10.62
C ILE A 106 -6.39 12.08 10.44
N ARG A 107 -5.11 12.45 10.39
CA ARG A 107 -4.65 13.83 10.20
C ARG A 107 -3.64 13.99 9.07
N LEU A 108 -3.50 15.23 8.57
CA LEU A 108 -2.47 15.55 7.59
C LEU A 108 -1.07 15.31 8.20
N GLY A 109 -0.22 14.61 7.45
CA GLY A 109 1.09 14.14 7.92
C GLY A 109 1.07 12.84 8.73
N ASP A 110 -0.08 12.19 8.94
CA ASP A 110 -0.14 10.81 9.45
C ASP A 110 0.30 9.79 8.40
N ILE A 111 0.49 8.55 8.86
CA ILE A 111 0.80 7.38 8.02
C ILE A 111 -0.35 6.39 8.14
N VAL A 112 -0.86 5.88 7.01
CA VAL A 112 -1.79 4.75 6.96
C VAL A 112 -1.10 3.56 6.30
N VAL A 113 -1.16 2.41 6.95
CA VAL A 113 -0.52 1.16 6.52
C VAL A 113 -1.60 0.11 6.23
N SER A 114 -1.55 -0.51 5.05
CA SER A 114 -2.50 -1.56 4.68
C SER A 114 -2.35 -2.78 5.59
N GLN A 115 -3.36 -3.08 6.38
CA GLN A 115 -3.41 -4.26 7.24
C GLN A 115 -4.68 -5.08 6.95
N PRO A 116 -4.57 -6.42 6.78
CA PRO A 116 -5.74 -7.27 6.64
C PRO A 116 -6.72 -7.11 7.81
N ALA A 117 -7.99 -6.93 7.48
CA ALA A 117 -9.09 -6.82 8.44
C ALA A 117 -10.34 -7.48 7.87
N ASP A 118 -11.10 -8.16 8.74
CA ASP A 118 -12.28 -8.95 8.41
C ASP A 118 -12.05 -9.90 7.21
N THR A 119 -12.70 -9.62 6.07
CA THR A 119 -12.61 -10.40 4.83
C THR A 119 -11.65 -9.80 3.80
N SER A 120 -10.96 -8.70 4.12
CA SER A 120 -10.18 -7.91 3.17
C SER A 120 -8.68 -8.01 3.42
N GLY A 121 -7.89 -8.10 2.34
CA GLY A 121 -6.43 -8.23 2.39
C GLY A 121 -5.64 -7.01 2.87
N GLY A 122 -6.31 -5.92 3.27
CA GLY A 122 -5.69 -4.63 3.62
C GLY A 122 -5.87 -3.55 2.56
N VAL A 123 -6.20 -3.94 1.33
CA VAL A 123 -6.58 -3.03 0.25
C VAL A 123 -7.91 -3.49 -0.35
N ILE A 124 -8.77 -2.54 -0.69
CA ILE A 124 -10.06 -2.78 -1.37
C ILE A 124 -10.06 -1.99 -2.67
N GLN A 125 -10.17 -2.68 -3.81
CA GLN A 125 -10.53 -2.03 -5.06
C GLN A 125 -12.02 -1.66 -5.02
N TYR A 126 -12.35 -0.37 -4.92
CA TYR A 126 -13.74 0.08 -4.74
C TYR A 126 -14.45 0.42 -6.05
N ASP A 127 -13.73 0.61 -7.15
CA ASP A 127 -14.28 0.83 -8.50
C ASP A 127 -14.52 -0.47 -9.30
N LEU A 128 -14.14 -1.64 -8.76
CA LEU A 128 -14.36 -2.95 -9.39
C LEU A 128 -15.70 -3.57 -8.95
N GLY A 129 -16.63 -3.72 -9.89
CA GLY A 129 -17.97 -4.16 -9.58
C GLY A 129 -18.90 -4.25 -10.77
N LYS A 130 -20.15 -4.62 -10.49
CA LYS A 130 -21.25 -4.66 -11.45
C LYS A 130 -22.13 -3.43 -11.27
N ALA A 131 -22.32 -2.68 -12.36
CA ALA A 131 -23.41 -1.71 -12.43
C ALA A 131 -24.75 -2.46 -12.47
N LEU A 132 -25.67 -2.09 -11.60
CA LEU A 132 -27.01 -2.66 -11.48
C LEU A 132 -28.07 -1.59 -11.81
N SER A 133 -29.30 -2.03 -12.08
CA SER A 133 -30.43 -1.15 -12.34
C SER A 133 -30.64 -0.12 -11.21
N GLY A 134 -31.03 1.10 -11.58
CA GLY A 134 -31.26 2.20 -10.63
C GLY A 134 -29.97 2.86 -10.10
N GLY A 135 -28.87 2.81 -10.85
CA GLY A 135 -27.60 3.45 -10.47
C GLY A 135 -26.85 2.77 -9.32
N ARG A 136 -27.30 1.59 -8.90
CA ARG A 136 -26.67 0.80 -7.83
C ARG A 136 -25.38 0.16 -8.32
N PHE A 137 -24.39 0.07 -7.46
CA PHE A 137 -23.12 -0.61 -7.74
C PHE A 137 -22.92 -1.77 -6.76
N GLN A 138 -22.57 -2.95 -7.27
CA GLN A 138 -22.16 -4.09 -6.46
C GLN A 138 -20.67 -4.33 -6.65
N ARG A 139 -19.86 -3.95 -5.65
CA ARG A 139 -18.42 -4.27 -5.61
C ARG A 139 -18.21 -5.79 -5.71
N ILE A 140 -17.22 -6.23 -6.47
CA ILE A 140 -16.84 -7.64 -6.63
C ILE A 140 -15.34 -7.84 -6.43
N GLY A 141 -14.94 -9.09 -6.22
CA GLY A 141 -13.54 -9.46 -6.08
C GLY A 141 -12.96 -9.14 -4.69
N MET A 142 -11.77 -9.68 -4.48
CA MET A 142 -10.93 -9.46 -3.30
C MET A 142 -9.49 -9.35 -3.79
N LEU A 143 -8.69 -8.54 -3.12
CA LEU A 143 -7.26 -8.43 -3.36
C LEU A 143 -6.49 -9.31 -2.37
N ASN A 144 -5.35 -9.83 -2.80
CA ASN A 144 -4.44 -10.55 -1.92
C ASN A 144 -3.95 -9.67 -0.75
N ARG A 145 -3.49 -10.34 0.31
CA ARG A 145 -2.88 -9.70 1.49
C ARG A 145 -1.36 -9.57 1.35
N PRO A 146 -0.70 -8.65 2.08
CA PRO A 146 0.75 -8.61 2.15
C PRO A 146 1.37 -9.97 2.56
N PRO A 147 2.57 -10.30 2.06
CA PRO A 147 3.34 -11.47 2.47
C PRO A 147 3.47 -11.65 3.98
N LYS A 148 3.54 -12.91 4.43
CA LYS A 148 3.68 -13.25 5.85
C LYS A 148 4.89 -12.55 6.49
N VAL A 149 6.03 -12.46 5.79
CA VAL A 149 7.24 -11.77 6.27
C VAL A 149 7.01 -10.29 6.60
N LEU A 150 6.22 -9.58 5.78
CA LEU A 150 5.82 -8.20 6.04
C LEU A 150 4.80 -8.13 7.17
N LEU A 151 3.82 -9.03 7.22
CA LEU A 151 2.83 -9.07 8.32
C LEU A 151 3.49 -9.37 9.68
N THR A 152 4.52 -10.21 9.74
CA THR A 152 5.29 -10.44 10.97
C THR A 152 6.16 -9.24 11.35
N ALA A 153 6.78 -8.56 10.38
CA ALA A 153 7.52 -7.33 10.64
C ALA A 153 6.60 -6.19 11.13
N LEU A 154 5.39 -6.06 10.57
CA LEU A 154 4.36 -5.11 11.03
C LEU A 154 3.93 -5.36 12.47
N ALA A 155 3.67 -6.62 12.85
CA ALA A 155 3.31 -6.97 14.23
C ALA A 155 4.43 -6.65 15.23
N THR A 156 5.69 -6.87 14.84
CA THR A 156 6.87 -6.47 15.65
C THR A 156 6.97 -4.94 15.76
N LEU A 157 6.77 -4.22 14.65
CA LEU A 157 6.83 -2.75 14.63
C LEU A 157 5.73 -2.12 15.48
N GLN A 158 4.52 -2.68 15.44
CA GLN A 158 3.42 -2.29 16.35
C GLN A 158 3.76 -2.53 17.81
N ALA A 159 4.36 -3.68 18.14
CA ALA A 159 4.80 -3.96 19.51
C ALA A 159 5.86 -2.95 19.96
N HIS A 160 6.81 -2.59 19.09
CA HIS A 160 7.81 -1.55 19.38
C HIS A 160 7.14 -0.18 19.59
N HIS A 161 6.22 0.24 18.73
CA HIS A 161 5.50 1.53 18.86
C HIS A 161 4.53 1.61 20.06
N ILE A 162 4.29 0.50 20.76
CA ILE A 162 3.59 0.49 22.07
C ILE A 162 4.57 0.76 23.22
N THR A 163 5.85 0.43 23.07
CA THR A 163 6.88 0.50 24.14
C THR A 163 7.94 1.58 23.94
N GLU A 164 8.12 2.07 22.72
CA GLU A 164 9.21 2.94 22.25
C GLU A 164 8.70 3.94 21.21
N ASP A 165 9.37 5.10 21.10
CA ASP A 165 9.04 6.11 20.10
C ASP A 165 9.44 5.68 18.68
N SER A 166 8.60 5.99 17.67
CA SER A 166 8.91 5.69 16.27
C SER A 166 10.15 6.44 15.77
N GLN A 167 10.98 5.75 14.99
CA GLN A 167 12.16 6.33 14.33
C GLN A 167 11.82 7.19 13.08
N VAL A 168 10.54 7.33 12.70
CA VAL A 168 10.10 8.14 11.54
C VAL A 168 10.72 9.55 11.54
N LEU A 169 10.59 10.31 12.63
CA LEU A 169 11.10 11.68 12.68
C LEU A 169 12.64 11.74 12.64
N LYS A 170 13.31 10.76 13.23
CA LYS A 170 14.78 10.62 13.17
C LYS A 170 15.23 10.38 11.72
N PHE A 171 14.60 9.44 11.00
CA PHE A 171 14.93 9.19 9.60
C PHE A 171 14.61 10.36 8.68
N ILE A 172 13.57 11.15 8.96
CA ILE A 172 13.30 12.41 8.24
C ILE A 172 14.41 13.44 8.51
N SER A 173 14.87 13.57 9.76
CA SER A 173 15.99 14.46 10.11
C SER A 173 17.28 14.04 9.39
N ASP A 174 17.62 12.76 9.43
CA ASP A 174 18.77 12.18 8.72
C ASP A 174 18.67 12.41 7.20
N ALA A 175 17.47 12.21 6.62
CA ALA A 175 17.20 12.49 5.22
C ALA A 175 17.40 13.98 4.87
N GLN A 176 16.90 14.91 5.71
CA GLN A 176 17.11 16.35 5.52
C GLN A 176 18.60 16.74 5.59
N ASN A 177 19.37 16.10 6.48
CA ASN A 177 20.82 16.32 6.59
C ASN A 177 21.61 15.80 5.36
N LYS A 178 21.09 14.82 4.62
CA LYS A 178 21.66 14.35 3.34
C LYS A 178 21.41 15.31 2.16
N MET A 179 20.49 16.27 2.27
CA MET A 179 20.09 17.13 1.15
C MET A 179 21.08 18.27 0.91
N THR A 180 21.70 18.28 -0.28
CA THR A 180 22.66 19.32 -0.69
C THR A 180 22.00 20.58 -1.28
N SER A 181 20.73 20.51 -1.69
CA SER A 181 19.97 21.63 -2.25
C SER A 181 19.00 22.22 -1.23
N ARG A 182 18.99 23.55 -1.06
CA ARG A 182 18.07 24.26 -0.16
C ARG A 182 16.59 24.05 -0.54
N THR A 183 16.29 23.90 -1.83
CA THR A 183 14.93 23.61 -2.33
C THR A 183 14.49 22.18 -1.99
N ALA A 184 15.42 21.22 -1.93
CA ALA A 184 15.08 19.87 -1.45
C ALA A 184 14.77 19.91 0.05
N THR A 185 15.53 20.67 0.85
CA THR A 185 15.34 20.76 2.31
C THR A 185 14.03 21.43 2.73
N THR A 186 13.35 22.18 1.86
CA THR A 186 12.03 22.75 2.14
C THR A 186 10.90 21.77 1.85
N ASN A 187 11.01 20.97 0.78
CA ASN A 187 9.90 20.16 0.30
C ASN A 187 9.50 19.04 1.26
N PHE A 188 10.45 18.47 2.02
CA PHE A 188 10.21 17.34 2.93
C PHE A 188 10.13 17.74 4.41
N LYS A 189 9.85 19.03 4.70
CA LYS A 189 9.58 19.52 6.05
C LYS A 189 8.08 19.56 6.31
N ARG A 190 7.68 19.35 7.56
CA ARG A 190 6.30 19.57 8.01
C ARG A 190 5.89 21.02 7.68
N PRO A 191 4.77 21.24 6.98
CA PRO A 191 4.31 22.59 6.67
C PRO A 191 4.03 23.39 7.95
N THR A 192 4.12 24.72 7.85
CA THR A 192 3.67 25.63 8.91
C THR A 192 2.15 25.85 8.90
N LYS A 193 1.45 25.31 7.90
CA LYS A 193 0.01 25.42 7.75
C LYS A 193 -0.69 24.46 8.71
N GLU A 194 -1.81 24.90 9.26
CA GLU A 194 -2.61 24.11 10.19
C GLU A 194 -3.23 22.88 9.50
N ASP A 195 -3.51 21.86 10.32
CA ASP A 195 -4.28 20.70 9.92
C ASP A 195 -5.79 21.00 9.93
N LEU A 196 -6.33 21.36 8.77
CA LEU A 196 -7.71 21.83 8.60
C LEU A 196 -8.59 20.77 7.92
N LEU A 197 -9.51 20.18 8.70
CA LEU A 197 -10.59 19.33 8.20
C LEU A 197 -11.89 20.15 8.20
N TYR A 198 -12.57 20.23 7.06
CA TYR A 198 -13.87 20.89 6.91
C TYR A 198 -15.04 19.91 7.09
N GLN A 199 -16.24 20.45 7.28
CA GLN A 199 -17.50 19.70 7.29
C GLN A 199 -17.75 19.05 5.92
N THR A 200 -18.33 17.85 5.91
CA THR A 200 -18.50 17.01 4.69
C THR A 200 -19.41 17.60 3.61
N ASP A 201 -20.24 18.59 3.96
CA ASP A 201 -21.18 19.31 3.11
C ASP A 201 -20.68 20.70 2.69
N TYR A 202 -19.51 21.11 3.17
CA TYR A 202 -18.87 22.35 2.76
C TYR A 202 -17.90 22.09 1.61
N ASP A 203 -18.27 22.53 0.42
CA ASP A 203 -17.40 22.45 -0.76
C ASP A 203 -16.46 23.65 -0.88
N HIS A 204 -15.24 23.37 -1.36
CA HIS A 204 -14.27 24.41 -1.66
C HIS A 204 -14.74 25.31 -2.82
N GLY A 205 -14.51 26.62 -2.70
CA GLY A 205 -14.76 27.57 -3.77
C GLY A 205 -13.77 27.43 -4.93
N ALA A 206 -13.88 28.30 -5.95
CA ALA A 206 -13.06 28.27 -7.16
C ALA A 206 -11.56 28.66 -6.97
N SER A 207 -11.02 28.57 -5.76
CA SER A 207 -9.60 28.79 -5.48
C SER A 207 -8.84 27.47 -5.50
N ASN A 208 -7.52 27.54 -5.60
CA ASN A 208 -6.63 26.40 -5.35
C ASN A 208 -6.10 26.39 -3.89
N THR A 209 -6.63 27.27 -3.02
CA THR A 209 -6.15 27.43 -1.63
C THR A 209 -7.29 27.70 -0.64
N CYS A 210 -7.22 27.05 0.53
CA CYS A 210 -8.20 27.22 1.61
C CYS A 210 -8.09 28.55 2.38
N VAL A 211 -7.36 29.56 1.87
CA VAL A 211 -7.16 30.86 2.55
C VAL A 211 -8.50 31.61 2.72
N ASN A 212 -9.38 31.49 1.73
CA ASN A 212 -10.69 32.15 1.71
C ASN A 212 -11.84 31.24 2.18
N CYS A 213 -11.55 30.08 2.76
CA CYS A 213 -12.56 29.17 3.29
C CYS A 213 -13.15 29.69 4.61
N ASP A 214 -14.44 29.43 4.81
CA ASP A 214 -15.13 29.76 6.05
C ASP A 214 -14.61 28.86 7.18
N ARG A 215 -13.83 29.44 8.10
CA ARG A 215 -13.29 28.71 9.26
C ARG A 215 -14.36 28.29 10.26
N SER A 216 -15.59 28.79 10.19
CA SER A 216 -16.72 28.28 10.97
C SER A 216 -17.21 26.90 10.49
N LYS A 217 -16.83 26.50 9.26
CA LYS A 217 -17.08 25.19 8.66
C LYS A 217 -16.00 24.14 8.97
N LEU A 218 -15.07 24.45 9.87
CA LEU A 218 -14.09 23.46 10.34
C LEU A 218 -14.75 22.44 11.28
N THR A 219 -14.34 21.19 11.15
CA THR A 219 -14.72 20.11 12.06
C THR A 219 -13.92 20.24 13.35
N LEU A 220 -14.61 20.44 14.48
CA LEU A 220 -13.97 20.52 15.80
C LEU A 220 -13.38 19.16 16.18
N ARG A 221 -12.06 19.13 16.38
CA ARG A 221 -11.32 17.93 16.82
C ARG A 221 -10.51 18.25 18.08
N PRO A 222 -10.34 17.29 19.02
CA PRO A 222 -9.47 17.49 20.17
C PRO A 222 -8.04 17.86 19.74
N PRO A 223 -7.30 18.71 20.48
CA PRO A 223 -5.88 18.88 20.24
C PRO A 223 -5.15 17.55 20.49
N ARG A 224 -4.18 17.20 19.65
CA ARG A 224 -3.24 16.12 19.97
C ARG A 224 -2.24 16.61 21.01
N HIS A 225 -1.77 15.69 21.86
CA HIS A 225 -0.73 15.98 22.84
C HIS A 225 0.65 16.21 22.21
N TYR A 226 0.85 15.71 20.98
CA TYR A 226 2.11 15.75 20.25
C TYR A 226 1.88 16.10 18.77
N GLU A 227 2.93 16.58 18.12
CA GLU A 227 2.91 16.95 16.70
C GLU A 227 3.46 15.85 15.76
N GLU A 228 3.83 14.70 16.32
CA GLU A 228 4.34 13.56 15.56
C GLU A 228 3.26 12.94 14.64
N PRO A 229 3.67 12.38 13.48
CA PRO A 229 2.83 11.48 12.68
C PRO A 229 2.29 10.32 13.51
N VAL A 230 0.98 10.09 13.46
CA VAL A 230 0.39 8.87 14.00
C VAL A 230 0.34 7.82 12.91
N VAL A 231 0.72 6.57 13.25
CA VAL A 231 0.59 5.42 12.35
C VAL A 231 -0.74 4.73 12.60
N HIS A 232 -1.56 4.64 11.56
CA HIS A 232 -2.85 3.94 11.57
C HIS A 232 -2.75 2.68 10.72
N TYR A 233 -3.34 1.59 11.20
CA TYR A 233 -3.29 0.29 10.55
C TYR A 233 -4.71 -0.15 10.18
N GLY A 234 -4.95 -0.42 8.90
CA GLY A 234 -6.29 -0.79 8.45
C GLY A 234 -6.45 -0.87 6.94
N LEU A 235 -7.69 -0.66 6.49
CA LEU A 235 -8.07 -0.84 5.09
C LEU A 235 -7.79 0.43 4.27
N ILE A 236 -7.20 0.26 3.09
CA ILE A 236 -6.97 1.32 2.11
C ILE A 236 -7.88 1.08 0.89
N ALA A 237 -8.61 2.11 0.46
CA ALA A 237 -9.42 2.10 -0.74
C ALA A 237 -8.59 2.50 -1.97
N SER A 238 -8.68 1.71 -3.04
CA SER A 238 -7.94 1.88 -4.29
C SER A 238 -8.88 1.93 -5.49
N ALA A 239 -8.64 2.85 -6.44
CA ALA A 239 -9.40 2.98 -7.68
C ALA A 239 -8.69 3.86 -8.72
N ASN A 240 -9.17 3.87 -9.96
CA ASN A 240 -8.66 4.78 -11.00
C ASN A 240 -9.31 6.19 -10.95
N GLN A 241 -9.82 6.61 -9.79
CA GLN A 241 -10.53 7.89 -9.60
C GLN A 241 -9.97 8.66 -8.41
N VAL A 242 -9.70 9.97 -8.58
CA VAL A 242 -9.37 10.87 -7.47
C VAL A 242 -10.65 11.22 -6.72
N VAL A 243 -10.73 10.87 -5.44
CA VAL A 243 -11.83 11.36 -4.57
C VAL A 243 -11.55 12.82 -4.21
N LYS A 244 -12.48 13.71 -4.60
CA LYS A 244 -12.47 15.16 -4.28
C LYS A 244 -13.82 15.61 -3.70
N ASN A 245 -14.50 14.74 -2.97
CA ASN A 245 -15.83 15.01 -2.42
C ASN A 245 -15.96 14.41 -1.02
N GLY A 246 -16.20 15.28 -0.02
CA GLY A 246 -16.28 14.85 1.39
C GLY A 246 -17.40 13.84 1.64
N THR A 247 -18.55 13.98 0.98
CA THR A 247 -19.68 13.05 1.12
C THR A 247 -19.34 11.66 0.56
N GLN A 248 -18.61 11.58 -0.57
CA GLN A 248 -18.14 10.32 -1.14
C GLN A 248 -17.08 9.66 -0.24
N ARG A 249 -16.13 10.43 0.31
CA ARG A 249 -15.15 9.97 1.29
C ARG A 249 -15.84 9.38 2.53
N ASP A 250 -16.76 10.11 3.13
CA ASP A 250 -17.48 9.68 4.32
C ASP A 250 -18.37 8.46 4.04
N GLN A 251 -18.86 8.30 2.81
CA GLN A 251 -19.56 7.08 2.37
C GLN A 251 -18.61 5.88 2.27
N LEU A 252 -17.41 6.04 1.70
CA LEU A 252 -16.37 4.99 1.69
C LEU A 252 -15.97 4.60 3.12
N ALA A 253 -15.86 5.56 4.04
CA ALA A 253 -15.59 5.32 5.46
C ALA A 253 -16.66 4.41 6.10
N ARG A 254 -17.95 4.72 5.86
CA ARG A 254 -19.08 3.94 6.40
C ARG A 254 -19.22 2.56 5.78
N ASP A 255 -19.09 2.46 4.46
CA ASP A 255 -19.38 1.22 3.71
C ASP A 255 -18.23 0.21 3.76
N LEU A 256 -16.99 0.68 3.86
CA LEU A 256 -15.78 -0.14 3.71
C LEU A 256 -14.82 -0.08 4.90
N GLY A 257 -15.04 0.80 5.88
CA GLY A 257 -14.14 0.95 7.03
C GLY A 257 -12.72 1.42 6.66
N VAL A 258 -12.56 2.10 5.53
CA VAL A 258 -11.25 2.52 5.01
C VAL A 258 -10.72 3.78 5.70
N LEU A 259 -9.40 3.83 5.88
CA LEU A 259 -8.68 4.92 6.54
C LEU A 259 -7.98 5.87 5.55
N CYS A 260 -7.79 5.42 4.31
CA CYS A 260 -7.10 6.15 3.25
C CYS A 260 -7.67 5.78 1.88
N VAL A 261 -7.60 6.72 0.93
CA VAL A 261 -7.84 6.50 -0.50
C VAL A 261 -6.58 6.81 -1.33
N GLU A 262 -6.29 5.96 -2.31
CA GLU A 262 -5.19 6.09 -3.27
C GLU A 262 -5.58 5.47 -4.62
N MET A 263 -4.67 5.44 -5.61
CA MET A 263 -5.02 5.10 -6.99
C MET A 263 -4.26 3.91 -7.63
N GLU A 264 -3.23 3.36 -6.98
CA GLU A 264 -2.33 2.40 -7.62
C GLU A 264 -2.47 0.98 -7.10
N ALA A 265 -2.66 0.79 -5.80
CA ALA A 265 -2.41 -0.48 -5.12
C ALA A 265 -3.25 -1.65 -5.61
N ALA A 266 -4.49 -1.42 -6.06
CA ALA A 266 -5.33 -2.48 -6.64
C ALA A 266 -4.71 -3.15 -7.88
N GLY A 267 -3.87 -2.44 -8.64
CA GLY A 267 -3.12 -3.01 -9.76
C GLY A 267 -1.87 -3.80 -9.33
N LEU A 268 -1.50 -3.74 -8.06
CA LEU A 268 -0.33 -4.39 -7.50
C LEU A 268 -0.68 -5.63 -6.67
N MET A 269 -1.65 -5.53 -5.75
CA MET A 269 -1.78 -6.50 -4.65
C MET A 269 -1.84 -7.97 -5.06
N ASN A 270 -2.44 -8.28 -6.22
CA ASN A 270 -2.56 -9.67 -6.69
C ASN A 270 -1.24 -10.22 -7.26
N ASP A 271 -0.48 -9.41 -7.99
CA ASP A 271 0.66 -9.84 -8.82
C ASP A 271 2.02 -9.27 -8.35
N PHE A 272 2.01 -8.33 -7.41
CA PHE A 272 3.19 -7.77 -6.78
C PHE A 272 3.02 -7.87 -5.25
N PRO A 273 3.66 -8.85 -4.59
CA PRO A 273 3.41 -9.19 -3.20
C PRO A 273 3.95 -8.10 -2.26
N CYS A 274 3.12 -7.10 -1.94
CA CYS A 274 3.55 -5.90 -1.23
C CYS A 274 2.69 -5.51 -0.02
N VAL A 275 3.22 -4.61 0.81
CA VAL A 275 2.44 -3.76 1.72
C VAL A 275 2.32 -2.34 1.12
N VAL A 276 1.20 -1.69 1.38
CA VAL A 276 0.94 -0.29 0.96
C VAL A 276 1.09 0.63 2.17
N ILE A 277 1.85 1.71 2.00
CA ILE A 277 2.14 2.70 3.04
C ILE A 277 1.85 4.08 2.45
N ARG A 278 0.83 4.77 2.96
CA ARG A 278 0.40 6.09 2.47
C ARG A 278 0.55 7.16 3.54
N GLY A 279 1.31 8.19 3.23
CA GLY A 279 1.35 9.42 4.02
C GLY A 279 0.17 10.30 3.65
N ILE A 280 -0.51 10.88 4.64
CA ILE A 280 -1.75 11.62 4.40
C ILE A 280 -1.45 13.07 4.00
N CYS A 281 -1.80 13.43 2.76
CA CYS A 281 -1.53 14.76 2.17
C CYS A 281 -2.77 15.65 2.01
N ASP A 282 -3.97 15.08 2.06
CA ASP A 282 -5.25 15.78 1.99
C ASP A 282 -6.36 14.93 2.61
N TYR A 283 -7.58 15.45 2.62
CA TYR A 283 -8.76 14.78 3.18
C TYR A 283 -9.72 14.24 2.12
N ALA A 284 -9.26 13.86 0.93
CA ALA A 284 -10.10 13.22 -0.11
C ALA A 284 -11.37 14.03 -0.47
N ASP A 285 -11.33 15.34 -0.29
CA ASP A 285 -12.43 16.27 -0.48
C ASP A 285 -12.03 17.42 -1.41
N SER A 286 -12.92 18.40 -1.55
CA SER A 286 -12.71 19.56 -2.42
C SER A 286 -11.60 20.52 -1.93
N HIS A 287 -11.12 20.38 -0.68
CA HIS A 287 -10.06 21.21 -0.08
C HIS A 287 -8.63 20.68 -0.33
N LYS A 288 -8.49 19.59 -1.11
CA LYS A 288 -7.21 19.02 -1.52
C LYS A 288 -6.25 20.08 -2.10
N ASN A 289 -5.05 20.15 -1.53
CA ASN A 289 -3.97 21.04 -1.95
C ASN A 289 -2.61 20.32 -1.85
N GLU A 290 -1.55 20.92 -2.39
CA GLU A 290 -0.26 20.23 -2.57
C GLU A 290 0.72 20.42 -1.40
N GLU A 291 0.43 21.33 -0.46
CA GLU A 291 1.40 21.78 0.56
C GLU A 291 1.92 20.66 1.47
N TRP A 292 1.08 19.67 1.76
CA TRP A 292 1.41 18.55 2.64
C TRP A 292 2.06 17.37 1.91
N GLN A 293 2.05 17.31 0.57
CA GLN A 293 2.48 16.13 -0.20
C GLN A 293 3.93 15.75 0.09
N GLY A 294 4.83 16.72 0.20
CA GLY A 294 6.25 16.44 0.43
C GLY A 294 6.53 15.90 1.83
N TYR A 295 5.88 16.43 2.87
CA TYR A 295 5.98 15.87 4.22
C TYR A 295 5.31 14.49 4.31
N ALA A 296 4.13 14.33 3.71
CA ALA A 296 3.42 13.06 3.61
C ALA A 296 4.29 11.97 2.95
N ALA A 297 4.94 12.28 1.83
CA ALA A 297 5.88 11.36 1.18
C ALA A 297 7.08 11.03 2.08
N ALA A 298 7.60 12.00 2.84
CA ALA A 298 8.71 11.79 3.77
C ALA A 298 8.36 10.85 4.93
N VAL A 299 7.20 11.05 5.58
CA VAL A 299 6.75 10.18 6.70
C VAL A 299 6.46 8.76 6.23
N ALA A 300 5.84 8.59 5.05
CA ALA A 300 5.59 7.29 4.46
C ALA A 300 6.90 6.54 4.13
N ALA A 301 7.87 7.22 3.52
CA ALA A 301 9.17 6.64 3.20
C ALA A 301 9.99 6.33 4.46
N ALA A 302 9.94 7.19 5.48
CA ALA A 302 10.61 6.96 6.75
C ALA A 302 10.04 5.76 7.51
N TYR A 303 8.71 5.57 7.49
CA TYR A 303 8.06 4.38 8.05
C TYR A 303 8.42 3.12 7.25
N ALA A 304 8.43 3.19 5.92
CA ALA A 304 8.87 2.08 5.07
C ALA A 304 10.31 1.65 5.36
N LYS A 305 11.21 2.60 5.67
CA LYS A 305 12.55 2.30 6.18
C LYS A 305 12.53 1.59 7.54
N GLU A 306 11.74 2.09 8.48
CA GLU A 306 11.59 1.49 9.82
C GLU A 306 11.11 0.03 9.73
N LEU A 307 10.14 -0.24 8.86
CA LEU A 307 9.62 -1.58 8.59
C LEU A 307 10.67 -2.50 7.94
N VAL A 308 11.41 -2.02 6.92
CA VAL A 308 12.46 -2.81 6.26
C VAL A 308 13.56 -3.22 7.24
N LEU A 309 13.97 -2.33 8.14
CA LEU A 309 14.99 -2.62 9.16
C LEU A 309 14.59 -3.71 10.17
N LEU A 310 13.30 -4.06 10.26
CA LEU A 310 12.80 -5.15 11.11
C LEU A 310 12.60 -6.47 10.37
N VAL A 311 12.80 -6.53 9.05
CA VAL A 311 12.71 -7.78 8.28
C VAL A 311 14.02 -8.58 8.43
N PRO A 312 14.02 -9.79 8.99
CA PRO A 312 15.26 -10.56 9.12
C PRO A 312 15.74 -11.11 7.76
N ILE A 313 17.05 -11.07 7.50
CA ILE A 313 17.65 -11.54 6.24
C ILE A 313 17.45 -13.06 6.04
N ASP A 314 17.54 -13.85 7.10
CA ASP A 314 17.27 -15.29 7.07
C ASP A 314 15.82 -15.61 6.66
N GLN A 315 14.86 -14.75 7.02
CA GLN A 315 13.48 -14.84 6.55
C GLN A 315 13.34 -14.50 5.06
N ILE A 316 14.19 -13.63 4.50
CA ILE A 316 14.19 -13.32 3.07
C ILE A 316 14.71 -14.50 2.25
N GLU A 317 15.75 -15.19 2.70
CA GLU A 317 16.32 -16.34 1.99
C GLU A 317 15.30 -17.48 1.80
N ILE A 318 14.45 -17.73 2.81
CA ILE A 318 13.39 -18.75 2.79
C ILE A 318 12.05 -18.26 2.20
N THR A 319 11.85 -16.95 2.02
CA THR A 319 10.61 -16.44 1.40
C THR A 319 10.65 -16.72 -0.11
N PRO A 320 9.61 -17.31 -0.73
CA PRO A 320 9.57 -17.51 -2.19
C PRO A 320 9.81 -16.21 -2.96
N THR A 321 10.32 -16.28 -4.20
CA THR A 321 10.37 -15.05 -5.01
C THR A 321 8.96 -14.59 -5.35
N ALA A 322 8.80 -13.30 -5.60
CA ALA A 322 7.55 -12.71 -6.03
C ALA A 322 7.00 -13.38 -7.31
N ARG A 323 7.89 -13.91 -8.17
CA ARG A 323 7.53 -14.66 -9.37
C ARG A 323 7.00 -16.06 -9.05
N ASP A 324 7.61 -16.75 -8.08
CA ASP A 324 7.21 -18.10 -7.68
C ASP A 324 5.81 -18.14 -7.04
N ILE A 325 5.37 -17.04 -6.42
CA ILE A 325 4.04 -16.90 -5.81
C ILE A 325 2.91 -17.01 -6.85
N HIS A 326 3.19 -16.78 -8.14
CA HIS A 326 2.23 -16.92 -9.24
C HIS A 326 2.13 -18.35 -9.78
N VAL A 327 3.03 -19.25 -9.37
CA VAL A 327 3.02 -20.65 -9.77
C VAL A 327 2.01 -21.37 -8.88
N ASP A 328 1.01 -22.02 -9.50
CA ASP A 328 0.00 -22.83 -8.79
C ASP A 328 0.70 -23.73 -7.74
N PRO A 329 0.31 -23.70 -6.46
CA PRO A 329 0.86 -24.59 -5.43
C PRO A 329 0.89 -26.08 -5.83
N ARG A 330 0.02 -26.50 -6.75
CA ARG A 330 0.02 -27.85 -7.35
C ARG A 330 1.25 -28.13 -8.21
N LEU A 331 1.76 -27.15 -8.96
CA LEU A 331 2.99 -27.27 -9.77
C LEU A 331 4.27 -27.23 -8.92
N VAL A 332 4.22 -26.63 -7.73
CA VAL A 332 5.38 -26.61 -6.81
C VAL A 332 5.66 -28.00 -6.22
N LEU A 333 4.62 -28.83 -6.04
CA LEU A 333 4.77 -30.22 -5.61
C LEU A 333 5.55 -31.07 -6.63
N ASP A 334 5.24 -30.93 -7.92
CA ASP A 334 5.92 -31.67 -9.02
C ASP A 334 7.42 -31.36 -9.09
N LEU A 335 7.82 -30.11 -8.82
CA LEU A 335 9.23 -29.70 -8.75
C LEU A 335 9.93 -30.31 -7.54
N HIS A 336 9.24 -30.40 -6.39
CA HIS A 336 9.82 -30.95 -5.17
C HIS A 336 10.01 -32.48 -5.23
N GLU A 337 9.06 -33.21 -5.85
CA GLU A 337 9.22 -34.64 -6.17
C GLU A 337 10.32 -34.87 -7.22
N SER A 338 10.41 -34.02 -8.25
CA SER A 338 11.46 -34.12 -9.27
C SER A 338 12.87 -33.91 -8.69
N ALA A 339 13.01 -33.05 -7.67
CA ALA A 339 14.26 -32.80 -6.99
C ALA A 339 14.68 -33.93 -6.02
N THR A 340 13.75 -34.54 -5.29
CA THR A 340 14.04 -35.71 -4.44
C THR A 340 14.33 -36.95 -5.30
N LYS A 341 13.60 -37.15 -6.40
CA LYS A 341 13.85 -38.27 -7.33
C LYS A 341 15.22 -38.17 -8.01
N LYS A 342 15.70 -36.97 -8.33
CA LYS A 342 17.08 -36.75 -8.84
C LYS A 342 18.18 -36.93 -7.80
N ARG A 343 17.90 -36.77 -6.50
CA ARG A 343 18.86 -37.12 -5.44
C ARG A 343 18.95 -38.64 -5.28
N ASN A 344 17.81 -39.31 -5.18
CA ASN A 344 17.76 -40.77 -4.98
C ASN A 344 18.26 -41.60 -6.17
N MET A 345 18.44 -41.02 -7.37
CA MET A 345 19.03 -41.70 -8.53
C MET A 345 20.56 -41.56 -8.64
N ASN A 346 21.20 -40.79 -7.76
CA ASN A 346 22.66 -40.57 -7.79
C ASN A 346 23.43 -41.36 -6.71
N ASP A 347 22.74 -42.03 -5.77
CA ASP A 347 23.35 -42.71 -4.62
C ASP A 347 23.47 -44.24 -4.78
N ASP A 348 23.03 -44.81 -5.92
CA ASP A 348 22.89 -46.28 -6.12
C ASP A 348 24.03 -46.95 -6.93
N ASP A 349 25.09 -46.21 -7.30
CA ASP A 349 26.23 -46.70 -8.10
C ASP A 349 27.54 -46.76 -7.27
N SER A 350 27.58 -47.55 -6.17
CA SER A 350 28.87 -47.93 -5.54
C SER A 350 28.88 -49.17 -4.60
N GLU A 351 28.18 -50.27 -4.91
CA GLU A 351 28.47 -51.57 -4.25
C GLU A 351 29.63 -52.33 -4.94
N GLY A 352 30.85 -52.07 -4.48
CA GLY A 352 32.06 -52.84 -4.81
C GLY A 352 32.54 -53.66 -3.61
N SER A 353 32.15 -54.93 -3.54
CA SER A 353 32.35 -55.86 -2.41
C SER A 353 33.82 -56.16 -2.03
N ILE A 354 34.16 -56.10 -0.73
CA ILE A 354 35.16 -56.99 -0.06
C ILE A 354 34.64 -57.37 1.34
N LEU A 355 34.87 -58.63 1.75
CA LEU A 355 34.26 -59.31 2.90
C LEU A 355 35.21 -59.46 4.11
N CYS A 356 34.67 -59.38 5.34
CA CYS A 356 35.18 -59.90 6.65
C CYS A 356 36.67 -59.66 7.06
N SER A 357 36.97 -59.16 8.26
CA SER A 357 36.71 -59.89 9.52
C SER A 357 36.87 -59.07 10.83
N ASP A 358 36.00 -59.39 11.80
CA ASP A 358 36.21 -59.54 13.26
C ASP A 358 36.60 -58.42 14.27
N ILE A 359 36.00 -58.60 15.47
CA ILE A 359 36.42 -58.20 16.84
C ILE A 359 35.96 -56.85 17.47
N SER A 360 34.99 -57.00 18.40
CA SER A 360 34.91 -56.40 19.74
C SER A 360 34.58 -54.90 19.98
N ALA A 361 33.29 -54.65 20.25
CA ALA A 361 32.74 -54.02 21.46
C ALA A 361 33.35 -52.71 22.07
N ARG A 362 32.46 -51.72 22.32
CA ARG A 362 32.29 -51.12 23.68
C ARG A 362 30.96 -50.36 23.87
N LYS A 363 30.52 -50.36 25.13
CA LYS A 363 29.20 -49.96 25.68
C LYS A 363 28.88 -48.47 25.57
N LYS A 364 27.58 -48.14 25.43
CA LYS A 364 26.97 -46.88 25.91
C LYS A 364 26.84 -46.90 27.45
N PRO A 365 26.89 -45.75 28.15
CA PRO A 365 26.30 -45.60 29.47
C PRO A 365 24.85 -45.05 29.39
N ARG A 366 23.95 -45.62 30.21
CA ARG A 366 22.68 -45.01 30.64
C ARG A 366 22.92 -44.23 31.93
N LEU A 367 22.11 -43.20 32.20
CA LEU A 367 21.88 -42.65 33.54
C LEU A 367 20.41 -42.84 33.94
N HIS A 368 20.16 -43.11 35.22
CA HIS A 368 18.85 -43.37 35.86
C HIS A 368 18.81 -42.71 37.26
N PHE A 369 17.60 -42.70 37.86
CA PHE A 369 17.17 -42.19 39.19
C PHE A 369 16.94 -40.67 39.27
N SER A 370 15.89 -40.14 39.93
CA SER A 370 14.69 -40.79 40.53
C SER A 370 13.52 -39.82 40.81
N ARG A 371 12.34 -40.38 41.14
CA ARG A 371 11.12 -39.73 41.66
C ARG A 371 11.19 -39.34 43.15
N SER A 372 10.32 -38.39 43.53
CA SER A 372 9.53 -38.35 44.79
C SER A 372 8.32 -37.41 44.53
N SER A 373 7.09 -37.88 44.30
CA SER A 373 6.09 -38.44 45.24
C SER A 373 5.18 -37.38 45.90
N ASP A 374 3.89 -37.42 45.55
CA ASP A 374 2.73 -36.67 46.10
C ASP A 374 2.34 -37.20 47.52
N PRO A 375 1.28 -36.72 48.25
CA PRO A 375 -0.14 -36.78 47.80
C PRO A 375 -1.15 -35.69 48.29
N GLU A 376 -2.31 -35.63 47.61
CA GLU A 376 -3.72 -35.44 48.13
C GLU A 376 -4.13 -34.13 48.89
N GLU A 377 -5.39 -33.67 48.95
CA GLU A 377 -6.71 -34.22 48.56
C GLU A 377 -7.82 -33.14 48.36
N SER A 378 -8.89 -33.47 47.61
CA SER A 378 -10.27 -32.89 47.67
C SER A 378 -10.51 -31.39 47.31
N ASP A 379 -11.71 -30.94 46.89
CA ASP A 379 -13.05 -31.56 46.86
C ASP A 379 -13.88 -31.13 45.62
N SER A 380 -15.07 -31.73 45.50
CA SER A 380 -15.96 -31.89 44.35
C SER A 380 -17.15 -30.91 44.29
N THR A 381 -17.81 -30.82 43.13
CA THR A 381 -19.28 -31.02 43.00
C THR A 381 -19.75 -31.02 41.52
N ASP A 382 -20.52 -32.05 41.15
CA ASP A 382 -21.20 -32.19 39.86
C ASP A 382 -22.57 -31.50 39.83
N TYR A 383 -23.14 -31.26 38.64
CA TYR A 383 -24.59 -31.31 38.41
C TYR A 383 -24.92 -31.69 36.95
N ASP A 384 -25.50 -32.88 36.77
CA ASP A 384 -26.13 -33.37 35.53
C ASP A 384 -27.54 -32.76 35.32
N GLY A 385 -28.14 -32.84 34.11
CA GLY A 385 -29.53 -32.36 33.98
C GLY A 385 -30.43 -32.52 32.74
N ASN A 386 -29.96 -32.96 31.57
CA ASN A 386 -30.76 -33.68 30.52
C ASN A 386 -32.04 -33.07 29.82
N SER A 387 -32.19 -33.38 28.52
CA SER A 387 -33.47 -33.63 27.77
C SER A 387 -34.40 -32.43 27.39
N ILE A 388 -35.32 -32.45 26.39
CA ILE A 388 -35.48 -33.10 25.05
C ILE A 388 -36.77 -32.53 24.36
N PHE A 389 -36.78 -32.31 23.03
CA PHE A 389 -37.96 -31.97 22.16
C PHE A 389 -38.71 -30.64 22.49
N ASP A 390 -39.56 -30.04 21.65
CA ASP A 390 -40.35 -30.51 20.49
C ASP A 390 -40.59 -29.41 19.41
N GLU A 391 -41.19 -29.78 18.27
CA GLU A 391 -41.53 -28.90 17.12
C GLU A 391 -42.90 -28.17 17.26
N SER A 392 -43.21 -27.33 16.26
CA SER A 392 -44.55 -27.00 15.69
C SER A 392 -45.20 -25.60 15.89
N ASN A 393 -46.10 -25.27 14.96
CA ASN A 393 -46.88 -24.03 14.74
C ASN A 393 -46.06 -22.78 14.32
N GLN A 394 -46.10 -22.26 13.09
CA GLN A 394 -47.08 -22.26 11.97
C GLN A 394 -48.28 -21.27 12.11
N GLU A 395 -48.33 -20.35 11.14
CA GLU A 395 -49.48 -19.59 10.56
C GLU A 395 -50.06 -18.27 11.13
N ASN A 396 -50.34 -17.37 10.17
CA ASN A 396 -51.33 -16.26 10.11
C ASN A 396 -51.10 -14.96 10.94
N THR A 397 -51.42 -13.73 10.46
CA THR A 397 -52.01 -13.25 9.18
C THR A 397 -51.72 -11.75 8.92
N HIS A 398 -51.76 -11.33 7.64
CA HIS A 398 -52.11 -10.02 7.04
C HIS A 398 -52.09 -8.68 7.81
N ASN A 399 -51.41 -7.67 7.20
CA ASN A 399 -51.90 -6.31 6.84
C ASN A 399 -50.74 -5.60 6.09
N ILE A 400 -50.71 -5.48 4.75
CA ILE A 400 -51.44 -4.52 3.89
C ILE A 400 -51.36 -3.07 4.38
N PHE A 401 -50.56 -2.25 3.67
CA PHE A 401 -50.79 -0.82 3.48
C PHE A 401 -50.21 -0.38 2.12
N GLU A 402 -50.99 0.32 1.31
CA GLU A 402 -50.63 0.79 -0.03
C GLU A 402 -50.08 2.23 -0.01
N PRO A 403 -49.28 2.66 -1.00
CA PRO A 403 -48.92 4.06 -1.20
C PRO A 403 -49.98 4.80 -2.06
N PRO A 404 -50.19 6.12 -1.85
CA PRO A 404 -51.08 6.90 -2.70
C PRO A 404 -50.45 7.26 -4.06
N ASP A 405 -51.33 7.36 -5.07
CA ASP A 405 -51.00 7.38 -6.50
C ASP A 405 -50.76 8.80 -7.07
N ALA A 406 -50.23 8.87 -8.29
CA ALA A 406 -49.99 10.11 -9.02
C ALA A 406 -51.23 10.59 -9.81
N SER A 407 -51.42 11.91 -9.91
CA SER A 407 -52.43 12.51 -10.79
C SER A 407 -51.79 13.28 -11.95
N GLN A 408 -52.13 12.91 -13.18
CA GLN A 408 -51.70 13.58 -14.41
C GLN A 408 -52.44 14.91 -14.64
N GLY A 409 -51.79 15.82 -15.37
CA GLY A 409 -52.40 17.00 -15.98
C GLY A 409 -51.72 17.29 -17.32
N THR A 410 -52.50 17.46 -18.39
CA THR A 410 -52.05 17.41 -19.80
C THR A 410 -52.01 18.79 -20.49
N GLU A 411 -51.36 18.82 -21.66
CA GLU A 411 -51.52 19.82 -22.75
C GLU A 411 -50.93 21.25 -22.53
N ASN A 412 -50.46 22.02 -23.54
CA ASN A 412 -50.46 21.87 -25.01
C ASN A 412 -49.36 22.72 -25.72
N TYR A 413 -49.06 22.37 -26.99
CA TYR A 413 -48.45 23.16 -28.11
C TYR A 413 -47.62 24.46 -27.87
N ALA A 414 -46.44 24.56 -28.50
CA ALA A 414 -46.28 25.23 -29.81
C ALA A 414 -44.81 25.43 -30.24
N SER A 415 -44.54 25.33 -31.54
CA SER A 415 -43.24 25.59 -32.19
C SER A 415 -43.25 26.94 -32.93
N VAL A 416 -42.24 27.80 -32.73
CA VAL A 416 -41.87 28.88 -33.68
C VAL A 416 -40.35 29.06 -33.69
N SER A 417 -39.79 29.17 -34.89
CA SER A 417 -38.40 29.54 -35.16
C SER A 417 -38.28 31.04 -35.42
N GLU A 418 -37.20 31.71 -34.99
CA GLU A 418 -36.55 32.75 -35.81
C GLU A 418 -35.15 33.18 -35.27
N ARG A 419 -34.24 33.46 -36.21
CA ARG A 419 -33.05 34.32 -36.09
C ARG A 419 -33.41 35.65 -36.80
N PRO A 420 -32.79 36.82 -36.55
CA PRO A 420 -31.33 36.98 -36.66
C PRO A 420 -30.62 38.15 -35.91
N THR A 421 -29.30 38.21 -36.17
CA THR A 421 -28.38 39.40 -36.20
C THR A 421 -27.97 40.14 -34.92
N ALA A 422 -26.72 39.86 -34.52
CA ALA A 422 -25.56 40.78 -34.47
C ALA A 422 -25.61 42.09 -33.66
N GLY A 423 -24.64 42.22 -32.75
CA GLY A 423 -24.18 43.47 -32.12
C GLY A 423 -22.99 43.17 -31.21
N ASP A 424 -21.81 43.67 -31.56
CA ASP A 424 -20.59 43.52 -30.76
C ASP A 424 -20.70 44.22 -29.39
N ILE A 425 -19.98 43.70 -28.39
CA ILE A 425 -19.08 44.50 -27.52
C ILE A 425 -18.11 43.56 -26.78
N THR A 426 -16.89 44.05 -26.64
CA THR A 426 -15.70 43.41 -26.08
C THR A 426 -15.70 43.33 -24.54
N SER A 427 -15.21 42.23 -23.97
CA SER A 427 -14.01 42.23 -23.08
C SER A 427 -13.73 40.85 -22.46
N GLU A 428 -12.47 40.42 -22.56
CA GLU A 428 -11.73 39.61 -21.56
C GLU A 428 -12.40 38.35 -21.01
N ASN A 429 -11.98 37.19 -21.54
CA ASN A 429 -12.14 35.90 -20.87
C ASN A 429 -10.75 35.28 -20.67
N ASP A 430 -10.31 35.20 -19.42
CA ASP A 430 -9.04 34.59 -19.03
C ASP A 430 -9.19 33.05 -19.05
N SER A 431 -8.45 32.38 -19.93
CA SER A 431 -8.38 30.93 -20.01
C SER A 431 -6.92 30.49 -19.96
N SER A 432 -6.46 30.10 -18.77
CA SER A 432 -5.08 29.65 -18.52
C SER A 432 -5.02 28.16 -18.19
N ASP A 433 -5.22 27.33 -19.21
CA ASP A 433 -4.69 25.97 -19.22
C ASP A 433 -3.16 26.03 -19.30
N TRP A 434 -2.46 25.32 -18.41
CA TRP A 434 -1.01 25.17 -18.47
C TRP A 434 -0.63 23.73 -18.81
N TYR A 435 0.11 23.54 -19.89
CA TYR A 435 1.57 23.34 -19.81
C TYR A 435 2.20 23.31 -21.21
N GLU A 436 3.05 24.30 -21.51
CA GLU A 436 3.81 24.31 -22.76
C GLU A 436 5.03 23.37 -22.71
N SER A 437 5.22 22.63 -23.79
CA SER A 437 6.44 21.89 -24.11
C SER A 437 7.48 22.78 -24.78
N SER A 438 8.74 22.74 -24.31
CA SER A 438 9.89 23.33 -25.02
C SER A 438 10.73 22.23 -25.70
N PRO A 439 10.93 22.25 -27.03
CA PRO A 439 11.89 21.39 -27.71
C PRO A 439 13.30 22.01 -27.76
N LEU A 440 14.33 21.16 -27.63
CA LEU A 440 15.72 21.53 -27.86
C LEU A 440 16.18 21.09 -29.26
N GLU A 441 16.37 22.05 -30.15
CA GLU A 441 17.35 21.98 -31.25
C GLU A 441 18.46 23.02 -30.93
N GLY A 442 19.73 22.83 -31.24
CA GLY A 442 20.34 21.92 -32.20
C GLY A 442 21.43 22.68 -32.97
N LEU A 443 22.45 23.20 -32.27
CA LEU A 443 23.51 24.01 -32.90
C LEU A 443 24.76 23.18 -33.23
N CYS A 444 24.95 22.94 -34.52
CA CYS A 444 26.17 22.35 -35.08
C CYS A 444 27.11 23.44 -35.62
N SER A 445 28.42 23.18 -35.55
CA SER A 445 29.54 24.09 -35.81
C SER A 445 29.58 24.74 -37.20
N LYS A 446 30.28 25.88 -37.30
CA LYS A 446 31.08 26.25 -38.49
C LYS A 446 32.30 27.11 -38.12
N ASN A 447 33.38 26.88 -38.86
CA ASN A 447 34.69 27.54 -38.76
C ASN A 447 34.80 28.78 -39.67
N ASN A 448 35.94 29.48 -39.54
CA ASN A 448 36.45 30.63 -40.31
C ASN A 448 35.77 31.97 -39.98
N THR A 449 36.50 33.09 -39.88
CA THR A 449 37.91 33.37 -40.22
C THR A 449 38.74 33.89 -39.05
#